data_AF-A0A498MY04-F1
#
_entry.id   AF-A0A498MY04-F1
#
_cell.length_a   1.000
_cell.length_b   1.000
_cell.length_c   1.000
_cell.angle_alpha   90.00
_cell.angle_beta   90.00
_cell.angle_gamma   90.00
#
_symmetry.space_group_name_H-M   'P 1'
#
loop_
_entity.id
_entity.type
_entity.pdbx_description
1 polymer ?
#
loop_
_entity_poly.entity_id
_entity_poly.type
_entity_poly.pdbx_seq_one_letter_code
_entity_poly.pdbx_strand_id
1 'polypeptide(L)'
;MELDRRLLLAHCAAHTLSVIAGLLVVVPLALNGSAFKGRCALFSQGFWRTENLSVGEGESRTVTHLVVQQWGPLAACQFATFVGVFTVLYGAVQGWRSLFYLHRRHDDTLFSAFLTLLLSLCVLFLSGGASVTLTLGLVSWCNTVTDHNTRPFRSLCGV
;
A
#
# COMPACT_ATOMS: atom_id res chain seq x y z
N MET A 1 20.07 -19.14 26.90
CA MET A 1 20.81 -18.87 25.64
C MET A 1 19.97 -19.19 24.40
N GLU A 2 19.17 -20.27 24.39
CA GLU A 2 18.31 -20.61 23.24
C GLU A 2 17.16 -19.62 23.00
N LEU A 3 16.53 -19.12 24.07
CA LEU A 3 15.38 -18.20 23.99
C LEU A 3 15.75 -16.86 23.35
N ASP A 4 16.92 -16.34 23.70
CA ASP A 4 17.45 -15.06 23.19
C ASP A 4 17.69 -15.10 21.68
N ARG A 5 18.30 -16.19 21.20
CA ARG A 5 18.52 -16.45 19.76
C ARG A 5 17.22 -16.57 18.99
N ARG A 6 16.22 -17.28 19.54
CA ARG A 6 14.90 -17.42 18.90
C ARG A 6 14.16 -16.09 18.83
N LEU A 7 14.24 -15.28 19.88
CA LEU A 7 13.64 -13.95 19.91
C LEU A 7 14.28 -13.01 18.88
N LEU A 8 15.61 -13.04 18.76
CA LEU A 8 16.36 -12.29 17.75
C LEU A 8 15.98 -12.68 16.31
N LEU A 9 15.84 -13.99 16.06
CA LEU A 9 15.36 -14.50 14.77
C LEU A 9 13.93 -14.06 14.47
N ALA A 10 13.04 -14.11 15.47
CA ALA A 10 11.66 -13.66 15.33
C ALA A 10 11.59 -12.15 15.02
N HIS A 11 12.41 -11.33 15.67
CA HIS A 11 12.54 -9.90 15.37
C HIS A 11 13.03 -9.66 13.95
N CYS A 12 14.07 -10.37 13.52
CA CYS A 12 14.60 -10.26 12.16
C CYS A 12 13.55 -10.64 11.10
N ALA A 13 12.82 -11.74 11.33
CA ALA A 13 11.72 -12.17 10.46
C ALA A 13 10.59 -11.13 10.42
N ALA A 14 10.18 -10.60 11.56
CA ALA A 14 9.13 -9.57 11.64
C ALA A 14 9.53 -8.28 10.91
N HIS A 15 10.77 -7.80 11.07
CA HIS A 15 11.27 -6.63 10.35
C HIS A 15 11.38 -6.87 8.85
N THR A 16 11.79 -8.08 8.42
CA THR A 16 11.81 -8.46 7.01
C THR A 16 10.40 -8.47 6.41
N LEU A 17 9.42 -9.05 7.11
CA LEU A 17 8.02 -9.03 6.70
C LEU A 17 7.47 -7.60 6.61
N SER A 18 7.87 -6.72 7.54
CA SER A 18 7.51 -5.30 7.51
C SER A 18 8.07 -4.58 6.28
N VAL A 19 9.31 -4.87 5.88
CA VAL A 19 9.90 -4.36 4.62
C VAL A 19 9.12 -4.84 3.41
N ILE A 20 8.81 -6.14 3.35
CA ILE A 20 8.04 -6.72 2.23
C ILE A 20 6.67 -6.05 2.15
N ALA A 21 5.96 -5.91 3.26
CA ALA A 21 4.67 -5.24 3.31
C ALA A 21 4.76 -3.78 2.85
N GLY A 22 5.79 -3.04 3.27
CA GLY A 22 6.04 -1.67 2.80
C GLY A 22 6.27 -1.60 1.29
N LEU A 23 7.08 -2.50 0.72
CA LEU A 23 7.31 -2.57 -0.72
C LEU A 23 6.04 -2.91 -1.50
N LEU A 24 5.22 -3.84 -0.99
CA LEU A 24 3.94 -4.20 -1.59
C LEU A 24 2.94 -3.02 -1.63
N VAL A 25 3.11 -2.00 -0.80
CA VAL A 25 2.31 -0.78 -0.85
C VAL A 25 2.94 0.26 -1.77
N VAL A 26 4.24 0.52 -1.62
CA VAL A 26 4.94 1.59 -2.37
C VAL A 26 5.00 1.29 -3.86
N VAL A 27 5.28 0.05 -4.25
CA VAL A 27 5.42 -0.35 -5.66
C VAL A 27 4.13 -0.10 -6.46
N PRO A 28 2.95 -0.61 -6.08
CA PRO A 28 1.73 -0.34 -6.84
C PRO A 28 1.35 1.14 -6.81
N LEU A 29 1.58 1.87 -5.71
CA LEU A 29 1.31 3.32 -5.68
C LEU A 29 2.22 4.09 -6.64
N ALA A 30 3.50 3.74 -6.72
CA ALA A 30 4.45 4.38 -7.63
C ALA A 30 4.15 4.06 -9.11
N LEU A 31 3.84 2.80 -9.43
CA LEU A 31 3.47 2.37 -10.78
C LEU A 31 2.13 2.97 -11.23
N ASN A 32 1.14 3.02 -10.33
CA ASN A 32 -0.15 3.65 -10.66
C ASN A 32 0.00 5.18 -10.77
N GLY A 33 0.82 5.81 -9.94
CA GLY A 33 1.09 7.25 -10.01
C GLY A 33 1.65 7.68 -11.36
N SER A 34 2.57 6.89 -11.96
CA SER A 34 3.10 7.18 -13.29
C SER A 34 2.06 6.98 -14.40
N ALA A 35 1.23 5.94 -14.31
CA ALA A 35 0.14 5.69 -15.25
C ALA A 35 -0.94 6.79 -15.24
N PHE A 36 -1.24 7.36 -14.07
CA PHE A 36 -2.26 8.39 -13.90
C PHE A 36 -1.73 9.83 -13.95
N LYS A 37 -0.54 10.06 -14.51
CA LYS A 37 0.10 11.38 -14.63
C LYS A 37 0.21 12.12 -13.28
N GLY A 38 0.49 11.38 -12.21
CA GLY A 38 0.62 11.91 -10.85
C GLY A 38 -0.70 12.09 -10.08
N ARG A 39 -1.84 11.61 -10.61
CA ARG A 39 -3.15 11.69 -9.94
C ARG A 39 -3.42 10.46 -9.06
N CYS A 40 -4.16 10.65 -7.97
CA CYS A 40 -4.47 9.60 -7.00
C CYS A 40 -5.80 8.91 -7.36
N ALA A 41 -5.77 7.60 -7.58
CA ALA A 41 -6.95 6.79 -7.89
C ALA A 41 -7.78 6.42 -6.64
N LEU A 42 -7.20 6.50 -5.43
CA LEU A 42 -7.97 6.27 -4.20
C LEU A 42 -8.99 7.38 -4.05
N PHE A 43 -10.24 7.02 -3.75
CA PHE A 43 -11.38 7.94 -3.63
C PHE A 43 -11.72 8.72 -4.91
N SER A 44 -11.26 8.29 -6.09
CA SER A 44 -11.72 8.92 -7.34
C SER A 44 -13.14 8.49 -7.71
N GLN A 45 -13.87 9.43 -8.31
CA GLN A 45 -15.24 9.25 -8.79
C GLN A 45 -15.27 9.26 -10.32
N GLY A 46 -16.13 8.44 -10.90
CA GLY A 46 -16.27 8.29 -12.33
C GLY A 46 -17.56 7.56 -12.70
N PHE A 47 -17.87 7.55 -13.98
CA PHE A 47 -19.05 6.87 -14.51
C PHE A 47 -18.69 6.16 -15.80
N TRP A 48 -19.45 5.11 -16.12
CA TRP A 48 -19.28 4.39 -17.38
C TRP A 48 -20.01 5.13 -18.50
N ARG A 49 -19.29 5.42 -19.59
CA ARG A 49 -19.87 5.94 -20.82
C ARG A 49 -19.80 4.87 -21.90
N THR A 50 -20.95 4.58 -22.50
CA THR A 50 -21.05 3.72 -23.68
C THR A 50 -21.09 4.61 -24.91
N GLU A 51 -20.12 4.46 -25.80
CA GLU A 51 -20.10 5.15 -27.09
C GLU A 51 -20.29 4.13 -28.21
N ASN A 52 -21.15 4.47 -29.17
CA ASN A 52 -21.38 3.66 -30.35
C ASN A 52 -20.38 4.12 -31.41
N LEU A 53 -19.27 3.42 -31.55
CA LEU A 53 -18.30 3.67 -32.61
C LEU A 53 -18.80 2.99 -33.88
N SER A 54 -19.27 3.78 -34.84
CA SER A 54 -19.49 3.31 -36.21
C SER A 54 -18.15 3.12 -36.87
N VAL A 55 -17.65 1.88 -36.85
CA VAL A 55 -16.59 1.48 -37.77
C VAL A 55 -17.29 1.31 -39.12
N GLY A 56 -16.78 1.97 -40.16
CA GLY A 56 -17.45 2.04 -41.47
C GLY A 56 -17.95 0.68 -42.00
N GLU A 57 -18.98 0.72 -42.85
CA GLU A 57 -19.81 -0.41 -43.32
C GLU A 57 -20.68 -1.06 -42.23
N GLY A 58 -21.64 -0.30 -41.68
CA GLY A 58 -22.81 -0.87 -40.95
C GLY A 58 -22.54 -1.52 -39.58
N GLU A 59 -21.27 -1.77 -39.23
CA GLU A 59 -20.86 -2.42 -37.99
C GLU A 59 -20.69 -1.37 -36.86
N SER A 60 -21.73 -1.22 -36.05
CA SER A 60 -21.71 -0.31 -34.89
C SER A 60 -21.13 -1.05 -33.68
N ARG A 61 -19.88 -0.74 -33.31
CA ARG A 61 -19.21 -1.35 -32.16
C ARG A 61 -19.48 -0.51 -30.91
N THR A 62 -20.13 -1.10 -29.92
CA THR A 62 -20.34 -0.46 -28.62
C THR A 62 -19.06 -0.55 -27.79
N VAL A 63 -18.46 0.60 -27.47
CA VAL A 63 -17.28 0.69 -26.61
C VAL A 63 -17.68 1.33 -25.29
N THR A 64 -17.67 0.55 -24.22
CA THR A 64 -17.86 1.05 -22.86
C THR A 64 -16.50 1.43 -22.27
N HIS A 65 -16.33 2.68 -21.89
CA HIS A 65 -15.12 3.14 -21.19
C HIS A 65 -15.49 3.86 -19.89
N LEU A 66 -14.63 3.73 -18.88
CA LEU A 66 -14.78 4.42 -17.60
C LEU A 66 -14.21 5.84 -17.72
N VAL A 67 -15.05 6.85 -17.52
CA VAL A 67 -14.63 8.25 -17.47
C VAL A 67 -14.46 8.65 -16.01
N VAL A 68 -13.22 8.95 -15.61
CA VAL A 68 -12.92 9.47 -14.27
C VAL A 68 -13.24 10.96 -14.24
N GLN A 69 -14.27 11.34 -13.50
CA GLN A 69 -14.75 12.72 -13.38
C GLN A 69 -13.90 13.51 -12.39
N GLN A 70 -13.60 12.92 -11.23
CA GLN A 70 -12.85 13.57 -10.17
C GLN A 70 -11.82 12.60 -9.59
N TRP A 71 -10.56 13.03 -9.57
CA TRP A 71 -9.48 12.30 -8.91
C TRP A 71 -9.52 12.53 -7.41
N GLY A 72 -9.10 11.54 -6.64
CA GLY A 72 -9.09 11.66 -5.18
C GLY A 72 -7.98 12.58 -4.66
N PRO A 73 -8.00 12.88 -3.36
CA PRO A 73 -7.04 13.79 -2.75
C PRO A 73 -5.62 13.21 -2.81
N LEU A 74 -4.67 14.00 -3.32
CA LEU A 74 -3.27 13.58 -3.45
C LEU A 74 -2.66 13.21 -2.08
N ALA A 75 -3.12 13.84 -1.01
CA ALA A 75 -2.69 13.58 0.36
C ALA A 75 -2.85 12.11 0.79
N ALA A 76 -3.90 11.41 0.33
CA ALA A 76 -4.13 10.01 0.70
C ALA A 76 -3.07 9.07 0.11
N CYS A 77 -2.77 9.21 -1.20
CA CYS A 77 -1.71 8.45 -1.85
C CYS A 77 -0.31 8.84 -1.33
N GLN A 78 -0.07 10.13 -1.10
CA GLN A 78 1.20 10.63 -0.56
C GLN A 78 1.46 10.12 0.85
N PHE A 79 0.45 10.11 1.71
CA PHE A 79 0.54 9.56 3.06
C PHE A 79 0.90 8.07 3.04
N ALA A 80 0.17 7.25 2.27
CA ALA A 80 0.47 5.82 2.16
C ALA A 80 1.88 5.54 1.59
N THR A 81 2.33 6.35 0.62
CA THR A 81 3.68 6.24 0.05
C THR A 81 4.75 6.60 1.09
N PHE A 82 4.58 7.71 1.81
CA PHE A 82 5.50 8.14 2.86
C PHE A 82 5.61 7.10 3.97
N VAL A 83 4.48 6.58 4.45
CA VAL A 83 4.45 5.53 5.47
C VAL A 83 5.14 4.27 4.96
N GLY A 84 4.87 3.84 3.74
CA GLY A 84 5.52 2.67 3.15
C GLY A 84 7.05 2.82 3.05
N VAL A 85 7.55 3.97 2.60
CA VAL A 85 8.99 4.27 2.55
C VAL A 85 9.61 4.27 3.95
N PHE A 86 8.97 4.94 4.90
CA PHE A 86 9.46 5.00 6.28
C PHE A 86 9.53 3.60 6.92
N THR A 87 8.50 2.76 6.70
CA THR A 87 8.46 1.38 7.16
C THR A 87 9.57 0.52 6.54
N VAL A 88 9.87 0.69 5.25
CA VAL A 88 10.98 -0.01 4.58
C VAL A 88 12.33 0.40 5.17
N LEU A 89 12.58 1.70 5.33
CA LEU A 89 13.83 2.20 5.90
C LEU A 89 14.00 1.73 7.35
N TYR A 90 12.95 1.84 8.16
CA TYR A 90 12.96 1.39 9.54
C TYR A 90 13.23 -0.13 9.65
N GLY A 91 12.53 -0.93 8.85
CA GLY A 91 12.71 -2.38 8.81
C GLY A 91 14.11 -2.78 8.36
N ALA A 92 14.72 -2.08 7.40
CA ALA A 92 16.08 -2.33 6.95
C ALA A 92 17.12 -2.00 8.04
N VAL A 93 16.98 -0.85 8.71
CA VAL A 93 17.88 -0.45 9.83
C VAL A 93 17.78 -1.45 10.97
N GLN A 94 16.56 -1.85 11.34
CA GLN A 94 16.35 -2.82 12.42
C GLN A 94 16.83 -4.23 12.05
N GLY A 95 16.61 -4.68 10.82
CA GLY A 95 17.13 -5.95 10.32
C GLY A 95 18.66 -5.98 10.34
N TRP A 96 19.31 -4.90 9.90
CA TRP A 96 20.77 -4.74 9.98
C TRP A 96 21.26 -4.80 11.43
N ARG A 97 20.58 -4.10 12.35
CA ARG A 97 20.90 -4.10 13.79
C ARG A 97 20.82 -5.52 14.37
N SER A 98 19.73 -6.23 14.10
CA SER A 98 19.53 -7.62 14.54
C SER A 98 20.60 -8.57 14.00
N LEU A 99 21.00 -8.43 12.73
CA LEU A 99 22.07 -9.23 12.12
C LEU A 99 23.41 -8.97 12.81
N PHE A 100 23.70 -7.71 13.11
CA PHE A 100 24.93 -7.34 13.81
C PHE A 100 24.99 -7.90 15.24
N TYR A 101 23.89 -7.89 16.01
CA TYR A 101 23.86 -8.52 17.34
C TYR A 101 24.10 -10.03 17.27
N LEU A 102 23.52 -10.69 16.27
CA LEU A 102 23.71 -12.12 16.07
C LEU A 102 25.18 -12.46 15.79
N HIS A 103 25.89 -11.59 15.06
CA HIS A 103 27.29 -11.79 14.70
C HIS A 103 28.28 -11.35 15.80
N ARG A 104 27.97 -10.29 16.57
CA ARG A 104 28.95 -9.65 17.47
C ARG A 104 28.61 -9.67 18.96
N ARG A 105 27.53 -10.33 19.38
CA ARG A 105 27.11 -10.54 20.80
C ARG A 105 27.28 -9.28 21.66
N HIS A 106 26.75 -8.16 21.17
CA HIS A 106 26.88 -6.87 21.81
C HIS A 106 25.67 -6.59 22.73
N ASP A 107 25.91 -6.10 23.94
CA ASP A 107 24.84 -5.73 24.86
C ASP A 107 24.17 -4.42 24.42
N ASP A 108 22.84 -4.44 24.37
CA ASP A 108 22.03 -3.28 24.04
C ASP A 108 21.97 -2.29 25.20
N THR A 109 22.11 -0.99 24.91
CA THR A 109 21.87 0.05 25.92
C THR A 109 20.38 0.24 26.15
N LEU A 110 19.97 0.54 27.39
CA LEU A 110 18.56 0.80 27.74
C LEU A 110 17.95 1.92 26.88
N PHE A 111 18.74 2.92 26.52
CA PHE A 111 18.34 4.02 25.65
C PHE A 111 18.02 3.55 24.21
N SER A 112 18.86 2.68 23.66
CA SER A 112 18.63 2.06 22.34
C SER A 112 17.34 1.25 22.31
N ALA A 113 17.07 0.48 23.37
CA ALA A 113 15.84 -0.28 23.52
C ALA A 113 14.60 0.65 23.61
N PHE A 114 14.68 1.74 24.38
CA PHE A 114 13.60 2.72 24.49
C PHE A 114 13.28 3.39 23.15
N LEU A 115 14.30 3.85 22.41
CA LEU A 115 14.12 4.43 21.08
C LEU A 115 13.50 3.43 20.10
N THR A 116 13.97 2.19 20.11
CA THR A 116 13.41 1.11 19.28
C THR A 116 11.91 0.89 19.56
N LEU A 117 11.52 0.87 20.84
CA LEU A 117 10.11 0.76 21.23
C LEU A 117 9.29 1.96 20.76
N LEU A 118 9.80 3.18 20.97
CA LEU A 118 9.12 4.40 20.54
C LEU A 118 8.92 4.43 19.01
N LEU A 119 9.97 4.17 18.23
CA LEU A 119 9.91 4.13 16.77
C LEU A 119 8.98 3.02 16.27
N SER A 120 9.03 1.83 16.86
CA SER A 120 8.14 0.73 16.46
C SER A 120 6.66 1.05 16.72
N LEU A 121 6.34 1.71 17.84
CA LEU A 121 4.99 2.23 18.09
C LEU A 121 4.58 3.26 17.04
N CYS A 122 5.46 4.22 16.71
CA CYS A 122 5.17 5.19 15.65
C CYS A 122 4.89 4.51 14.30
N VAL A 123 5.73 3.55 13.90
CA VAL A 123 5.54 2.77 12.66
C VAL A 123 4.22 1.99 12.68
N LEU A 124 3.85 1.42 13.83
CA LEU A 124 2.59 0.69 14.00
C LEU A 124 1.37 1.60 13.75
N PHE A 125 1.33 2.77 14.40
CA PHE A 125 0.22 3.73 14.22
C PHE A 125 0.14 4.25 12.80
N LEU A 126 1.29 4.63 12.21
CA LEU A 126 1.35 5.11 10.83
C LEU A 126 0.90 4.04 9.83
N SER A 127 1.39 2.80 9.98
CA SER A 127 1.02 1.68 9.13
C SER A 127 -0.46 1.32 9.26
N GLY A 128 -1.01 1.37 10.48
CA GLY A 128 -2.44 1.21 10.73
C GLY A 128 -3.27 2.27 10.00
N GLY A 129 -2.89 3.55 10.14
CA GLY A 129 -3.57 4.65 9.43
C GLY A 129 -3.49 4.52 7.91
N ALA A 130 -2.32 4.13 7.38
CA ALA A 130 -2.14 3.90 5.95
C ALA A 130 -3.01 2.75 5.46
N SER A 131 -3.07 1.64 6.21
CA SER A 131 -3.89 0.48 5.87
C SER A 131 -5.38 0.83 5.81
N VAL A 132 -5.90 1.58 6.79
CA VAL A 132 -7.30 2.06 6.80
C VAL A 132 -7.56 2.96 5.59
N THR A 133 -6.66 3.90 5.31
CA THR A 133 -6.79 4.83 4.18
C THR A 133 -6.81 4.08 2.84
N LEU A 134 -5.92 3.11 2.67
CA LEU A 134 -5.85 2.27 1.48
C LEU A 134 -7.12 1.43 1.31
N THR A 135 -7.56 0.78 2.39
CA THR A 135 -8.76 -0.08 2.37
C THR A 135 -10.00 0.72 1.98
N LEU A 136 -10.23 1.86 2.63
CA LEU A 136 -11.38 2.73 2.32
C LEU A 136 -11.29 3.31 0.91
N GLY A 137 -10.09 3.73 0.49
CA GLY A 137 -9.87 4.27 -0.85
C GLY A 137 -10.09 3.24 -1.96
N LEU A 138 -9.67 1.99 -1.74
CA LEU A 138 -9.88 0.88 -2.66
C LEU A 138 -11.36 0.47 -2.72
N VAL A 139 -12.07 0.41 -1.59
CA VAL A 139 -13.52 0.14 -1.57
C VAL A 139 -14.30 1.23 -2.33
N SER A 140 -13.95 2.50 -2.12
CA SER A 140 -14.57 3.61 -2.85
C SER A 140 -14.31 3.53 -4.36
N TRP A 141 -13.06 3.24 -4.75
CA TRP A 141 -12.70 3.06 -6.15
C TRP A 141 -13.42 1.85 -6.78
N CYS A 142 -13.49 0.76 -6.04
CA CYS A 142 -14.18 -0.46 -6.43
C CYS A 142 -15.68 -0.23 -6.73
N ASN A 143 -16.36 0.53 -5.87
CA ASN A 143 -17.77 0.90 -6.09
C ASN A 143 -17.95 1.73 -7.36
N THR A 144 -16.96 2.56 -7.69
CA THR A 144 -16.95 3.36 -8.92
C THR A 144 -16.75 2.49 -10.16
N VAL A 145 -15.80 1.55 -10.12
CA VAL A 145 -15.50 0.63 -11.24
C VAL A 145 -16.64 -0.35 -11.48
N THR A 146 -17.24 -0.89 -10.41
CA THR A 146 -18.36 -1.85 -10.52
C THR A 146 -19.70 -1.18 -10.79
N ASP A 147 -19.74 0.16 -10.84
CA ASP A 147 -20.96 0.97 -11.00
C ASP A 147 -22.05 0.52 -10.01
N HIS A 148 -21.72 0.58 -8.71
CA HIS A 148 -22.58 0.09 -7.63
C HIS A 148 -23.13 -1.32 -7.88
N ASN A 149 -22.25 -2.26 -8.24
CA ASN A 149 -22.56 -3.68 -8.39
C ASN A 149 -23.41 -4.07 -9.61
N THR A 150 -23.55 -3.19 -10.60
CA THR A 150 -24.33 -3.45 -11.82
C THR A 150 -23.51 -4.14 -12.92
N ARG A 151 -22.17 -4.14 -12.81
CA ARG A 151 -21.24 -4.72 -13.80
C ARG A 151 -20.65 -6.08 -13.34
N PRO A 152 -20.30 -6.99 -14.27
CA PRO A 152 -19.88 -8.37 -13.94
C PRO A 152 -18.51 -8.50 -13.24
N PHE A 153 -17.75 -7.40 -13.10
CA PHE A 153 -16.47 -7.37 -12.38
C PHE A 153 -16.60 -7.50 -10.85
N ARG A 154 -17.80 -7.85 -10.36
CA ARG A 154 -18.16 -8.06 -8.95
C ARG A 154 -17.18 -8.98 -8.20
N SER A 155 -16.68 -10.03 -8.84
CA SER A 155 -15.80 -11.03 -8.19
C SER A 155 -14.38 -10.54 -7.91
N LEU A 156 -13.88 -9.52 -8.61
CA LEU A 156 -12.54 -8.95 -8.36
C LEU A 156 -12.51 -8.00 -7.15
N CYS A 157 -13.68 -7.62 -6.67
CA CYS A 157 -13.88 -6.40 -5.91
C CYS A 157 -14.76 -6.62 -4.65
N GLY A 158 -15.37 -7.81 -4.54
CA GLY A 158 -16.07 -8.27 -3.34
C GLY A 158 -15.13 -9.02 -2.41
N VAL A 159 -15.08 -8.55 -1.16
CA VAL A 159 -14.79 -9.40 0.02
C VAL A 159 -15.99 -10.30 0.26
#